data_AF-A0AAN8X994-F1
#
_entry.id   AF-A0AAN8X994-F1
#
_cell.length_a   1.000
_cell.length_b   1.000
_cell.length_c   1.000
_cell.angle_alpha   90.00
_cell.angle_beta   90.00
_cell.angle_gamma   90.00
#
_symmetry.space_group_name_H-M   'P 1'
#
loop_
_entity.id
_entity.type
_entity.pdbx_description
1 polymer ?
#
loop_
_entity_poly.entity_id
_entity_poly.type
_entity_poly.pdbx_seq_one_letter_code
_entity_poly.pdbx_strand_id
1 'polypeptide(L)'
;MQKLLAPVNCHSNERLFLRDFVSCAGGTSGGRLARWLQPDSYVDIRACEVLYSRDDMRAGWPAIVTICTRDQYNEVVHVPSLKVEVVAVPVSTGEDGHGKLRRVSQHVADNMTFGGHPQPSLDVPYQVSIKDKMCYCAITMIKAYENYSFEELRYTSPAMRRPTENMLVRSNNDGTYSCNWTPGATGWYSLHVTIDSYQLDEVI
;
A
#
# COMPACT_ATOMS: atom_id res chain seq x y z
N MET A 1 -45.94 -21.19 -41.26
CA MET A 1 -44.54 -21.59 -41.01
C MET A 1 -44.02 -20.75 -39.85
N GLN A 2 -44.01 -21.28 -38.63
CA GLN A 2 -43.40 -20.63 -37.47
C GLN A 2 -42.76 -21.74 -36.63
N LYS A 3 -41.44 -21.90 -36.76
CA LYS A 3 -40.65 -22.75 -35.87
C LYS A 3 -40.45 -21.97 -34.57
N LEU A 4 -41.11 -22.39 -33.50
CA LEU A 4 -40.73 -22.01 -32.14
C LEU A 4 -39.39 -22.68 -31.81
N LEU A 5 -38.30 -21.91 -31.77
CA LEU A 5 -37.09 -22.27 -31.04
C LEU A 5 -37.37 -22.01 -29.56
N ALA A 6 -37.73 -23.06 -28.82
CA ALA A 6 -37.68 -23.00 -27.37
C ALA A 6 -36.19 -22.92 -26.95
N PRO A 7 -35.79 -21.97 -26.09
CA PRO A 7 -34.47 -22.02 -25.50
C PRO A 7 -34.44 -23.28 -24.62
N VAL A 8 -33.55 -24.21 -24.95
CA VAL A 8 -33.29 -25.43 -24.17
C VAL A 8 -32.63 -25.01 -22.87
N ASN A 9 -33.45 -24.52 -21.94
CA ASN A 9 -33.03 -24.07 -20.63
C ASN A 9 -32.94 -25.27 -19.70
N CYS A 10 -32.00 -26.17 -19.99
CA CYS A 10 -31.77 -27.39 -19.21
C CYS A 10 -31.00 -27.08 -17.92
N HIS A 11 -31.70 -26.54 -16.93
CA HIS A 11 -31.23 -26.42 -15.55
C HIS A 11 -31.28 -27.77 -14.81
N SER A 12 -30.67 -28.82 -15.37
CA SER A 12 -30.51 -30.09 -14.65
C SER A 12 -29.40 -29.96 -13.61
N ASN A 13 -29.62 -30.54 -12.42
CA ASN A 13 -28.61 -30.64 -11.37
C ASN A 13 -27.31 -31.27 -11.89
N GLU A 14 -27.38 -32.20 -12.83
CA GLU A 14 -26.22 -32.84 -13.45
C GLU A 14 -25.42 -31.86 -14.31
N ARG A 15 -26.10 -31.01 -15.08
CA ARG A 15 -25.45 -30.02 -15.94
C ARG A 15 -24.82 -28.90 -15.10
N LEU A 16 -25.49 -28.50 -14.02
CA LEU A 16 -24.92 -27.57 -13.03
C LEU A 16 -23.70 -28.19 -12.35
N PHE A 17 -23.81 -29.44 -11.88
CA PHE A 17 -22.69 -30.17 -11.29
C PHE A 17 -21.51 -30.28 -12.25
N LEU A 18 -21.73 -30.69 -13.51
CA LEU A 18 -20.67 -30.82 -14.51
C LEU A 18 -20.03 -29.47 -14.84
N ARG A 19 -20.83 -28.41 -14.98
CA ARG A 19 -20.31 -27.05 -15.16
C ARG A 19 -19.42 -26.66 -13.98
N ASP A 20 -19.88 -26.89 -12.77
CA ASP A 20 -19.18 -26.52 -11.54
C ASP A 20 -17.94 -27.40 -11.29
N PHE A 21 -17.98 -28.66 -11.72
CA PHE A 21 -16.85 -29.60 -11.72
C PHE A 21 -15.77 -29.16 -12.71
N VAL A 22 -16.12 -28.89 -13.97
CA VAL A 22 -15.17 -28.47 -15.01
C VAL A 22 -14.57 -27.09 -14.69
N SER A 23 -15.35 -26.18 -14.11
CA SER A 23 -14.87 -24.84 -13.73
C SER A 23 -14.20 -24.79 -12.34
N CYS A 24 -14.13 -25.90 -11.62
CA CYS A 24 -13.62 -25.95 -10.25
C CYS A 24 -14.30 -24.89 -9.34
N ALA A 25 -15.60 -24.68 -9.49
CA ALA A 25 -16.33 -23.61 -8.81
C ALA A 25 -16.27 -23.78 -7.27
N GLY A 26 -16.03 -22.69 -6.54
CA GLY A 26 -16.00 -22.72 -5.07
C GLY A 26 -17.39 -23.00 -4.48
N GLY A 27 -17.44 -23.71 -3.35
CA GLY A 27 -18.68 -23.93 -2.57
C GLY A 27 -19.65 -24.99 -3.13
N THR A 28 -19.41 -25.53 -4.32
CA THR A 28 -20.30 -26.50 -4.98
C THR A 28 -19.82 -27.94 -4.79
N SER A 29 -20.71 -28.93 -4.97
CA SER A 29 -20.33 -30.35 -4.93
C SER A 29 -19.42 -30.74 -6.11
N GLY A 30 -19.69 -30.20 -7.31
CA GLY A 30 -18.85 -30.40 -8.49
C GLY A 30 -17.43 -29.89 -8.29
N GLY A 31 -17.27 -28.64 -7.85
CA GLY A 31 -15.95 -28.08 -7.62
C GLY A 31 -15.20 -28.69 -6.44
N ARG A 32 -15.92 -29.25 -5.44
CA ARG A 32 -15.28 -30.04 -4.37
C ARG A 32 -14.67 -31.35 -4.90
N LEU A 33 -15.42 -32.10 -5.72
CA LEU A 33 -14.88 -33.34 -6.31
C LEU A 33 -13.72 -33.05 -7.27
N ALA A 34 -13.82 -31.97 -8.07
CA ALA A 34 -12.76 -31.57 -8.97
C ALA A 34 -11.45 -31.28 -8.23
N ARG A 35 -11.51 -30.56 -7.08
CA ARG A 35 -10.34 -30.35 -6.21
C ARG A 35 -9.83 -31.65 -5.62
N TRP A 36 -10.71 -32.51 -5.09
CA TRP A 36 -10.32 -33.79 -4.50
C TRP A 36 -9.59 -34.73 -5.48
N LEU A 37 -9.90 -34.64 -6.78
CA LEU A 37 -9.21 -35.41 -7.82
C LEU A 37 -7.88 -34.81 -8.27
N GLN A 38 -7.50 -33.60 -7.84
CA GLN A 38 -6.21 -33.02 -8.21
C GLN A 38 -5.08 -33.78 -7.52
N PRO A 39 -4.05 -34.21 -8.26
CA PRO A 39 -2.97 -35.03 -7.73
C PRO A 39 -2.07 -34.27 -6.75
N ASP A 40 -1.86 -32.96 -6.96
CA ASP A 40 -0.98 -32.12 -6.15
C ASP A 40 -1.70 -30.84 -5.69
N SER A 41 -1.42 -30.44 -4.44
CA SER A 41 -1.79 -29.11 -3.93
C SER A 41 -0.98 -28.02 -4.64
N TYR A 42 -1.58 -26.85 -4.86
CA TYR A 42 -0.90 -25.71 -5.47
C TYR A 42 -1.07 -24.46 -4.60
N VAL A 43 -0.12 -23.54 -4.66
CA VAL A 43 -0.21 -22.25 -3.95
C VAL A 43 -1.40 -21.47 -4.51
N ASP A 44 -2.38 -21.18 -3.65
CA ASP A 44 -3.48 -20.28 -3.99
C ASP A 44 -3.15 -18.90 -3.43
N ILE A 45 -2.83 -17.96 -4.33
CA ILE A 45 -2.52 -16.57 -3.97
C ILE A 45 -3.64 -15.99 -3.11
N ARG A 46 -4.90 -16.30 -3.39
CA ARG A 46 -6.05 -15.71 -2.67
C ARG A 46 -6.21 -16.27 -1.26
N ALA A 47 -5.63 -17.44 -0.98
CA ALA A 47 -5.60 -18.02 0.35
C ALA A 47 -4.37 -17.54 1.15
N CYS A 48 -3.35 -16.96 0.51
CA CYS A 48 -2.17 -16.48 1.19
C CYS A 48 -2.51 -15.32 2.15
N GLU A 49 -1.78 -15.26 3.26
CA GLU A 49 -2.09 -14.35 4.37
C GLU A 49 -0.88 -13.47 4.72
N VAL A 50 -1.15 -12.24 5.16
CA VAL A 50 -0.15 -11.29 5.63
C VAL A 50 -0.41 -11.01 7.11
N LEU A 51 0.57 -11.36 7.94
CA LEU A 51 0.53 -11.22 9.39
C LEU A 51 1.52 -10.15 9.84
N TYR A 52 1.06 -9.20 10.66
CA TYR A 52 1.93 -8.19 11.26
C TYR A 52 1.39 -7.74 12.62
N SER A 53 2.29 -7.30 13.49
CA SER A 53 1.94 -6.71 14.78
C SER A 53 1.75 -5.21 14.62
N ARG A 54 0.55 -4.71 14.96
CA ARG A 54 0.24 -3.28 14.90
C ARG A 54 1.03 -2.47 15.94
N ASP A 55 1.31 -3.06 17.10
CA ASP A 55 2.02 -2.39 18.18
C ASP A 55 3.51 -2.20 17.87
N ASP A 56 4.07 -3.09 17.05
CA ASP A 56 5.48 -3.04 16.63
C ASP A 56 5.70 -2.10 15.43
N MET A 57 4.63 -1.65 14.76
CA MET A 57 4.73 -0.85 13.54
C MET A 57 4.93 0.63 13.85
N ARG A 58 6.20 1.05 13.96
CA ARG A 58 6.58 2.43 14.29
C ARG A 58 7.63 2.99 13.34
N ALA A 59 7.46 4.26 12.96
CA ALA A 59 8.46 4.96 12.15
C ALA A 59 9.84 4.96 12.83
N GLY A 60 10.87 4.56 12.09
CA GLY A 60 12.24 4.45 12.56
C GLY A 60 12.55 3.19 13.39
N TRP A 61 11.57 2.32 13.65
CA TRP A 61 11.78 1.07 14.38
C TRP A 61 11.66 -0.15 13.45
N PRO A 62 12.55 -1.15 13.57
CA PRO A 62 12.43 -2.38 12.80
C PRO A 62 11.16 -3.14 13.19
N ALA A 63 10.38 -3.53 12.18
CA ALA A 63 9.19 -4.37 12.30
C ALA A 63 9.30 -5.58 11.37
N ILE A 64 8.57 -6.65 11.71
CA ILE A 64 8.52 -7.88 10.93
C ILE A 64 7.09 -8.06 10.40
N VAL A 65 6.98 -8.18 9.08
CA VAL A 65 5.76 -8.63 8.39
C VAL A 65 5.99 -10.08 7.95
N THR A 66 5.04 -10.97 8.24
CA THR A 66 5.12 -12.39 7.90
C THR A 66 4.11 -12.71 6.81
N ILE A 67 4.58 -13.29 5.71
CA ILE A 67 3.73 -13.80 4.64
C ILE A 67 3.59 -15.32 4.84
N CYS A 68 2.36 -15.82 4.84
CA CYS A 68 2.06 -17.24 4.92
C CYS A 68 1.49 -17.72 3.59
N THR A 69 2.20 -18.62 2.91
CA THR A 69 1.72 -19.22 1.66
C THR A 69 0.78 -20.37 1.96
N ARG A 70 -0.42 -20.32 1.37
CA ARG A 70 -1.45 -21.35 1.55
C ARG A 70 -1.83 -22.01 0.23
N ASP A 71 -2.30 -23.24 0.32
CA ASP A 71 -2.84 -23.97 -0.81
C ASP A 71 -4.36 -23.73 -1.00
N GLN A 72 -4.95 -24.40 -1.98
CA GLN A 72 -6.40 -24.32 -2.26
C GLN A 72 -7.30 -24.87 -1.14
N TYR A 73 -6.72 -25.52 -0.14
CA TYR A 73 -7.39 -26.07 1.05
C TYR A 73 -7.16 -25.22 2.29
N ASN A 74 -6.48 -24.07 2.15
CA ASN A 74 -6.11 -23.16 3.23
C ASN A 74 -5.06 -23.73 4.20
N GLU A 75 -4.35 -24.78 3.78
CA GLU A 75 -3.23 -25.35 4.53
C GLU A 75 -1.93 -24.62 4.15
N VAL A 76 -1.01 -24.52 5.10
CA VAL A 76 0.30 -23.91 4.85
C VAL A 76 1.10 -24.80 3.92
N VAL A 77 1.58 -24.23 2.82
CA VAL A 77 2.33 -24.95 1.80
C VAL A 77 3.71 -24.33 1.63
N HIS A 78 4.73 -25.18 1.55
CA HIS A 78 6.10 -24.77 1.24
C HIS A 78 6.46 -25.18 -0.19
N VAL A 79 6.83 -24.19 -1.00
CA VAL A 79 7.36 -24.41 -2.35
C VAL A 79 8.81 -23.93 -2.40
N PRO A 80 9.78 -24.83 -2.67
CA PRO A 80 11.17 -24.43 -2.87
C PRO A 80 11.29 -23.44 -4.04
N SER A 81 12.15 -22.44 -3.89
CA SER A 81 12.40 -21.41 -4.92
C SER A 81 11.23 -20.48 -5.27
N LEU A 82 10.15 -20.49 -4.49
CA LEU A 82 9.06 -19.52 -4.64
C LEU A 82 9.59 -18.09 -4.42
N LYS A 83 9.28 -17.18 -5.34
CA LYS A 83 9.72 -15.79 -5.27
C LYS A 83 8.66 -14.94 -4.61
N VAL A 84 8.96 -14.40 -3.43
CA VAL A 84 8.09 -13.48 -2.69
C VAL A 84 8.73 -12.10 -2.62
N GLU A 85 8.00 -11.09 -3.06
CA GLU A 85 8.40 -9.68 -3.02
C GLU A 85 7.36 -8.90 -2.22
N VAL A 86 7.81 -7.99 -1.35
CA VAL A 86 6.92 -7.13 -0.56
C VAL A 86 7.37 -5.69 -0.65
N VAL A 87 6.41 -4.82 -0.95
CA VAL A 87 6.62 -3.38 -1.15
C VAL A 87 5.62 -2.59 -0.32
N ALA A 88 6.11 -1.65 0.48
CA ALA A 88 5.28 -0.69 1.20
C ALA A 88 5.05 0.55 0.33
N VAL A 89 3.79 0.78 -0.03
CA VAL A 89 3.37 1.92 -0.85
C VAL A 89 2.65 2.94 0.04
N PRO A 90 3.13 4.19 0.16
CA PRO A 90 2.46 5.20 0.95
C PRO A 90 1.05 5.50 0.42
N VAL A 91 0.06 5.47 1.31
CA VAL A 91 -1.32 5.83 1.00
C VAL A 91 -1.54 7.29 1.34
N SER A 92 -2.03 8.06 0.37
CA SER A 92 -2.60 9.38 0.65
C SER A 92 -3.99 9.18 1.24
N THR A 93 -4.12 9.27 2.56
CA THR A 93 -5.44 9.42 3.18
C THR A 93 -6.06 10.71 2.66
N GLY A 94 -7.08 10.58 1.82
CA GLY A 94 -7.86 11.70 1.28
C GLY A 94 -8.73 12.42 2.32
N GLU A 95 -8.42 12.31 3.61
CA GLU A 95 -9.05 13.09 4.70
C GLU A 95 -8.34 14.42 4.94
N ASP A 96 -7.75 15.00 3.91
CA ASP A 96 -7.62 16.45 3.79
C ASP A 96 -8.51 16.90 2.63
N GLY A 97 -9.81 17.00 2.93
CA GLY A 97 -10.83 17.67 2.11
C GLY A 97 -10.60 19.17 1.92
N HIS A 98 -9.35 19.63 1.99
CA HIS A 98 -8.92 21.00 1.73
C HIS A 98 -7.67 20.97 0.86
N GLY A 99 -7.91 20.77 -0.43
CA GLY A 99 -6.96 21.07 -1.46
C GLY A 99 -6.22 19.83 -1.95
N LYS A 100 -6.57 19.43 -3.17
CA LYS A 100 -5.52 19.34 -4.19
C LYS A 100 -4.52 20.45 -3.87
N LEU A 101 -3.31 20.11 -3.41
CA LEU A 101 -2.19 21.00 -3.54
C LEU A 101 -2.08 21.20 -5.05
N ARG A 102 -2.81 22.21 -5.55
CA ARG A 102 -2.39 22.97 -6.69
C ARG A 102 -0.93 23.21 -6.37
N ARG A 103 -0.04 22.55 -7.13
CA ARG A 103 1.19 23.22 -7.54
C ARG A 103 0.69 24.62 -7.87
N VAL A 104 0.93 25.58 -6.99
CA VAL A 104 0.64 26.97 -7.31
C VAL A 104 1.52 27.16 -8.52
N SER A 105 0.82 27.17 -9.64
CA SER A 105 1.36 27.50 -10.93
C SER A 105 2.24 28.70 -10.68
N GLN A 106 3.54 28.47 -10.83
CA GLN A 106 4.45 29.45 -11.39
C GLN A 106 3.62 30.30 -12.38
N HIS A 107 3.52 31.61 -12.14
CA HIS A 107 2.64 32.60 -12.80
C HIS A 107 1.22 32.83 -12.23
N VAL A 108 1.12 33.64 -11.16
CA VAL A 108 0.25 34.83 -11.15
C VAL A 108 1.02 35.93 -10.41
N ALA A 109 1.17 37.10 -11.04
CA ALA A 109 2.16 38.12 -10.69
C ALA A 109 1.90 38.89 -9.39
N ASP A 110 0.79 38.69 -8.68
CA ASP A 110 0.42 39.48 -7.50
C ASP A 110 -0.10 38.62 -6.32
N ASN A 111 0.57 37.52 -6.00
CA ASN A 111 0.18 36.60 -4.90
C ASN A 111 0.69 37.08 -3.53
N MET A 112 0.00 38.07 -2.97
CA MET A 112 0.21 38.59 -1.61
C MET A 112 -0.57 37.77 -0.55
N THR A 113 -0.48 36.44 -0.59
CA THR A 113 -1.33 35.53 0.21
C THR A 113 -0.86 35.34 1.66
N PHE A 114 0.39 35.71 1.98
CA PHE A 114 1.01 35.54 3.30
C PHE A 114 1.07 36.87 4.05
N GLY A 115 -0.10 37.40 4.46
CA GLY A 115 -0.17 38.68 5.15
C GLY A 115 0.31 39.88 4.34
N GLY A 116 0.30 39.80 3.00
CA GLY A 116 0.93 40.82 2.16
C GLY A 116 2.37 40.52 1.77
N HIS A 117 2.84 39.28 1.88
CA HIS A 117 4.17 38.87 1.42
C HIS A 117 4.08 37.86 0.27
N PRO A 118 5.12 37.83 -0.61
CA PRO A 118 5.24 36.79 -1.62
C PRO A 118 5.37 35.42 -0.97
N GLN A 119 5.27 34.35 -1.76
CA GLN A 119 5.50 33.00 -1.24
C GLN A 119 6.92 32.86 -0.65
N PRO A 120 7.09 32.28 0.54
CA PRO A 120 8.40 32.08 1.14
C PRO A 120 9.27 31.14 0.28
N SER A 121 10.54 31.47 0.13
CA SER A 121 11.52 30.64 -0.61
C SER A 121 11.82 29.35 0.16
N LEU A 122 11.97 28.23 -0.55
CA LEU A 122 12.34 26.93 0.04
C LEU A 122 13.82 26.59 -0.15
N ASP A 123 14.59 27.46 -0.80
CA ASP A 123 16.00 27.23 -1.14
C ASP A 123 16.98 27.79 -0.08
N VAL A 124 16.47 28.47 0.95
CA VAL A 124 17.30 29.05 2.01
C VAL A 124 17.66 27.95 3.01
N PRO A 125 18.94 27.57 3.16
CA PRO A 125 19.35 26.57 4.14
C PRO A 125 19.10 27.09 5.56
N TYR A 126 18.74 26.19 6.48
CA TYR A 126 18.58 26.54 7.89
C TYR A 126 19.90 27.05 8.48
N GLN A 127 19.85 28.20 9.17
CA GLN A 127 20.98 28.79 9.88
C GLN A 127 20.54 29.34 11.23
N VAL A 128 21.41 29.28 12.24
CA VAL A 128 21.17 29.89 13.55
C VAL A 128 21.33 31.40 13.43
N SER A 129 20.31 32.15 13.85
CA SER A 129 20.38 33.61 13.85
C SER A 129 21.04 34.11 15.13
N ILE A 130 22.03 35.00 15.01
CA ILE A 130 22.67 35.64 16.17
C ILE A 130 22.18 37.09 16.23
N LYS A 131 21.48 37.44 17.32
CA LYS A 131 21.00 38.80 17.58
C LYS A 131 21.23 39.14 19.04
N ASP A 132 21.72 40.35 19.32
CA ASP A 132 21.99 40.82 20.70
C ASP A 132 22.86 39.87 21.54
N LYS A 133 23.88 39.26 20.89
CA LYS A 133 24.76 38.23 21.48
C LYS A 133 24.05 36.94 21.93
N MET A 134 22.78 36.74 21.54
CA MET A 134 22.02 35.52 21.74
C MET A 134 21.88 34.72 20.43
N CYS A 135 21.87 33.40 20.54
CA CYS A 135 21.68 32.48 19.43
C CYS A 135 20.23 31.98 19.40
N TYR A 136 19.54 32.18 18.28
CA TYR A 136 18.16 31.78 18.06
C TYR A 136 18.08 30.62 17.08
N CYS A 137 17.43 29.54 17.49
CA CYS A 137 17.24 28.31 16.71
C CYS A 137 15.82 28.21 16.10
N ALA A 138 15.20 29.35 15.79
CA ALA A 138 13.85 29.41 15.25
C ALA A 138 13.88 29.87 13.79
N ILE A 139 13.13 29.18 12.91
CA ILE A 139 13.06 29.53 11.48
C ILE A 139 12.55 30.96 11.26
N THR A 140 11.61 31.42 12.09
CA THR A 140 11.07 32.79 12.06
C THR A 140 12.08 33.85 12.48
N MET A 141 13.23 33.47 13.05
CA MET A 141 14.33 34.40 13.36
C MET A 141 15.33 34.51 12.21
N ILE A 142 15.23 33.68 11.17
CA ILE A 142 16.06 33.78 9.96
C ILE A 142 15.56 34.96 9.12
N LYS A 143 16.50 35.77 8.61
CA LYS A 143 16.17 37.02 7.90
C LYS A 143 15.20 36.83 6.73
N ALA A 144 15.31 35.72 6.00
CA ALA A 144 14.43 35.41 4.87
C ALA A 144 12.98 35.11 5.29
N TYR A 145 12.76 34.73 6.55
CA TYR A 145 11.48 34.24 7.06
C TYR A 145 10.88 35.09 8.19
N GLU A 146 11.52 36.22 8.53
CA GLU A 146 11.14 37.08 9.66
C GLU A 146 9.72 37.66 9.56
N ASN A 147 9.19 37.76 8.33
CA ASN A 147 7.88 38.34 8.04
C ASN A 147 6.79 37.27 7.84
N TYR A 148 7.09 36.00 8.12
CA TYR A 148 6.14 34.90 8.00
C TYR A 148 5.88 34.31 9.37
N SER A 149 4.63 33.97 9.64
CA SER A 149 4.26 33.16 10.80
C SER A 149 4.73 31.72 10.63
N PHE A 150 4.83 31.00 11.75
CA PHE A 150 5.21 29.58 11.75
C PHE A 150 4.22 28.73 10.93
N GLU A 151 2.93 29.05 11.03
CA GLU A 151 1.85 28.36 10.32
C GLU A 151 1.93 28.56 8.81
N GLU A 152 2.25 29.77 8.34
CA GLU A 152 2.44 30.07 6.93
C GLU A 152 3.62 29.31 6.32
N LEU A 153 4.74 29.27 7.05
CA LEU A 153 5.91 28.49 6.65
C LEU A 153 5.59 27.00 6.60
N ARG A 154 4.89 26.46 7.62
CA ARG A 154 4.43 25.07 7.64
C ARG A 154 3.50 24.76 6.48
N TYR A 155 2.60 25.68 6.11
CA TYR A 155 1.67 25.51 4.99
C TYR A 155 2.39 25.46 3.63
N THR A 156 3.48 26.22 3.49
CA THR A 156 4.27 26.24 2.24
C THR A 156 5.28 25.12 2.15
N SER A 157 5.66 24.52 3.29
CA SER A 157 6.56 23.37 3.33
C SER A 157 5.94 22.22 2.54
N PRO A 158 6.65 21.67 1.53
CA PRO A 158 6.18 20.49 0.83
C PRO A 158 5.89 19.37 1.84
N ALA A 159 4.72 18.74 1.74
CA ALA A 159 4.52 17.46 2.40
C ALA A 159 5.61 16.51 1.88
N MET A 160 6.47 16.02 2.77
CA MET A 160 7.54 15.10 2.41
C MET A 160 6.92 13.91 1.69
N ARG A 161 7.22 13.77 0.40
CA ARG A 161 6.74 12.63 -0.38
C ARG A 161 7.40 11.38 0.19
N ARG A 162 6.61 10.56 0.88
CA ARG A 162 7.06 9.26 1.37
C ARG A 162 7.43 8.43 0.13
N PRO A 163 8.63 7.83 0.07
CA PRO A 163 9.00 6.94 -1.02
C PRO A 163 8.29 5.60 -0.88
N THR A 164 8.18 4.88 -1.99
CA THR A 164 7.88 3.44 -1.97
C THR A 164 9.10 2.69 -1.43
N GLU A 165 8.89 1.79 -0.48
CA GLU A 165 9.96 1.10 0.24
C GLU A 165 9.89 -0.42 -0.04
N ASN A 166 10.97 -1.01 -0.54
CA ASN A 166 11.06 -2.47 -0.73
C ASN A 166 11.49 -3.13 0.58
N MET A 167 10.86 -4.25 0.94
CA MET A 167 11.20 -5.01 2.14
C MET A 167 12.23 -6.10 1.85
N LEU A 168 13.05 -6.42 2.85
CA LEU A 168 13.95 -7.56 2.79
C LEU A 168 13.19 -8.84 3.17
N VAL A 169 12.87 -9.66 2.18
CA VAL A 169 12.15 -10.93 2.35
C VAL A 169 13.12 -12.09 2.59
N ARG A 170 12.83 -12.92 3.60
CA ARG A 170 13.58 -14.13 3.93
C ARG A 170 12.63 -15.32 4.04
N SER A 171 12.92 -16.40 3.31
CA SER A 171 12.23 -17.69 3.47
C SER A 171 12.58 -18.34 4.81
N ASN A 172 11.58 -18.84 5.52
CA ASN A 172 11.75 -19.64 6.73
C ASN A 172 11.76 -21.16 6.44
N ASN A 173 11.57 -21.54 5.18
CA ASN A 173 11.55 -22.94 4.69
C ASN A 173 10.44 -23.82 5.28
N ASP A 174 9.36 -23.20 5.75
CA ASP A 174 8.18 -23.86 6.32
C ASP A 174 6.86 -23.39 5.66
N GLY A 175 6.95 -22.60 4.58
CA GLY A 175 5.81 -21.94 3.94
C GLY A 175 5.55 -20.53 4.47
N THR A 176 6.40 -20.02 5.37
CA THR A 176 6.36 -18.63 5.83
C THR A 176 7.58 -17.83 5.37
N TYR A 177 7.38 -16.53 5.20
CA TYR A 177 8.40 -15.58 4.75
C TYR A 177 8.41 -14.37 5.68
N SER A 178 9.57 -14.08 6.27
CA SER A 178 9.76 -12.93 7.15
C SER A 178 10.30 -11.74 6.35
N CYS A 179 9.56 -10.64 6.39
CA CYS A 179 9.89 -9.39 5.72
C CYS A 179 10.32 -8.38 6.78
N ASN A 180 11.60 -8.01 6.76
CA ASN A 180 12.12 -6.98 7.66
C ASN A 180 11.89 -5.61 7.02
N TRP A 181 11.25 -4.72 7.76
CA TRP A 181 10.94 -3.37 7.31
C TRP A 181 11.11 -2.37 8.44
N THR A 182 11.77 -1.24 8.16
CA THR A 182 11.88 -0.10 9.07
C THR A 182 11.20 1.08 8.40
N PRO A 183 9.96 1.43 8.77
CA PRO A 183 9.22 2.50 8.11
C PRO A 183 9.99 3.83 8.21
N GLY A 184 10.27 4.48 7.08
CA GLY A 184 11.05 5.71 7.06
C GLY A 184 10.33 6.93 7.63
N ALA A 185 9.00 6.93 7.63
CA ALA A 185 8.18 8.03 8.12
C ALA A 185 6.82 7.54 8.67
N THR A 186 6.20 8.32 9.53
CA THR A 186 4.85 8.05 10.02
C THR A 186 3.82 8.30 8.91
N GLY A 187 2.89 7.36 8.74
CA GLY A 187 1.80 7.47 7.78
C GLY A 187 1.11 6.14 7.52
N TRP A 188 0.12 6.17 6.63
CA TRP A 188 -0.54 4.98 6.11
C TRP A 188 0.26 4.42 4.93
N TYR A 189 0.46 3.10 4.95
CA TYR A 189 1.14 2.36 3.90
C TYR A 189 0.28 1.14 3.56
N SER A 190 0.13 0.88 2.26
CA SER A 190 -0.46 -0.35 1.72
C SER A 190 0.66 -1.33 1.43
N LEU A 191 0.50 -2.58 1.85
CA LEU A 191 1.50 -3.64 1.62
C LEU A 191 1.15 -4.39 0.35
N HIS A 192 1.97 -4.20 -0.68
CA HIS A 192 1.85 -4.93 -1.93
C HIS A 192 2.74 -6.17 -1.87
N VAL A 193 2.11 -7.34 -1.86
CA VAL A 193 2.79 -8.64 -1.84
C VAL A 193 2.65 -9.28 -3.21
N THR A 194 3.77 -9.73 -3.78
CA THR A 194 3.83 -10.44 -5.06
C THR A 194 4.46 -11.80 -4.86
N ILE A 195 3.78 -12.86 -5.29
CA ILE A 195 4.23 -14.26 -5.23
C ILE A 195 4.32 -14.76 -6.67
N ASP A 196 5.51 -15.10 -7.16
CA ASP A 196 5.77 -15.57 -8.54
C ASP A 196 5.11 -14.71 -9.63
N SER A 197 5.16 -13.39 -9.47
CA SER A 197 4.55 -12.39 -10.36
C SER A 197 3.03 -12.23 -10.25
N TYR A 198 2.38 -12.95 -9.34
CA TYR A 198 0.98 -12.75 -9.00
C TYR A 198 0.85 -11.88 -7.76
N GLN A 199 0.05 -10.83 -7.86
CA GLN A 199 -0.18 -9.90 -6.76
C GLN A 199 -1.26 -10.46 -5.83
N LEU A 200 -1.00 -10.41 -4.52
CA LEU A 200 -2.00 -10.66 -3.50
C LEU A 200 -3.00 -9.49 -3.48
N ASP A 201 -4.30 -9.80 -3.30
CA ASP A 201 -5.31 -8.75 -3.13
C ASP A 201 -4.92 -7.82 -1.98
N GLU A 202 -5.17 -6.52 -2.16
CA GLU A 202 -4.63 -5.45 -1.34
C GLU A 202 -4.91 -5.64 0.16
N VAL A 203 -3.86 -5.68 0.98
CA VAL A 203 -3.96 -5.75 2.44
C VAL A 203 -3.98 -4.31 2.97
N ILE A 204 -5.18 -3.90 3.43
CA ILE A 204 -5.50 -2.55 3.96
C ILE A 204 -4.79 -2.28 5.29
#